data_AF-A0A484HJ45-F1
#
_entry.id   AF-A0A484HJ45-F1
#
_cell.length_a   1.000
_cell.length_b   1.000
_cell.length_c   1.000
_cell.angle_alpha   90.00
_cell.angle_beta   90.00
_cell.angle_gamma   90.00
#
_symmetry.space_group_name_H-M   'P 1'
#
loop_
_entity.id
_entity.type
_entity.pdbx_description
1 polymer ?
#
loop_
_entity_poly.entity_id
_entity_poly.type
_entity_poly.pdbx_seq_one_letter_code
_entity_poly.pdbx_strand_id
1 'polypeptide(L)'
;MSIISRAGDHRAKSKLLAAGADFVDSPYETGGRRMAQRALNPNLTNFLDLVFEWKRHDIEMEEITATESSKITGLKLKESGVRVNFNVIVIAMQREDGTMIFNPSSENRIMPGDTVIVMGKTKDLEKMAEVLNPEGEKTGGRP
;
A
#
# COMPACT_ATOMS: atom_id res chain seq x y z
N MET A 1 9.46 -17.76 3.58
CA MET A 1 9.20 -17.49 5.01
C MET A 1 9.88 -16.16 5.31
N SER A 2 9.15 -15.17 5.81
CA SER A 2 9.71 -13.86 6.20
C SER A 2 10.09 -13.91 7.67
N ILE A 3 11.33 -13.54 7.99
CA ILE A 3 11.88 -13.47 9.34
C ILE A 3 11.81 -12.01 9.81
N ILE A 4 10.83 -11.73 10.66
CA ILE A 4 10.66 -10.42 11.30
C ILE A 4 11.30 -10.46 12.68
N SER A 5 12.20 -9.53 12.97
CA SER A 5 12.92 -9.44 14.24
C SER A 5 12.72 -8.09 14.93
N ARG A 6 12.80 -8.09 16.26
CA ARG A 6 12.72 -6.87 17.09
C ARG A 6 14.11 -6.46 17.57
N ALA A 7 14.54 -5.25 17.24
CA ALA A 7 15.74 -4.65 17.78
C ALA A 7 15.44 -3.89 19.09
N GLY A 8 16.28 -4.10 20.11
CA GLY A 8 16.21 -3.34 21.37
C GLY A 8 16.93 -1.99 21.30
N ASP A 9 17.92 -1.86 20.41
CA ASP A 9 18.64 -0.62 20.13
C ASP A 9 19.06 -0.54 18.66
N HIS A 10 19.54 0.63 18.25
CA HIS A 10 19.97 0.87 16.86
C HIS A 10 21.06 -0.11 16.37
N ARG A 11 21.97 -0.52 17.26
CA ARG A 11 23.11 -1.39 16.92
C ARG A 11 22.67 -2.83 16.68
N ALA A 12 21.64 -3.29 17.39
CA ALA A 12 21.05 -4.61 17.21
C ALA A 12 20.41 -4.75 15.83
N LYS A 13 19.88 -3.66 15.25
CA LYS A 13 19.22 -3.68 13.94
C LYS A 13 20.11 -4.26 12.84
N SER A 14 21.32 -3.69 12.68
CA SER A 14 22.25 -4.15 11.64
C SER A 14 22.73 -5.59 11.85
N LYS A 15 22.88 -6.02 13.11
CA LYS A 15 23.26 -7.41 13.43
C LYS A 15 22.16 -8.41 13.09
N LEU A 16 20.91 -8.06 13.36
CA LEU A 16 19.76 -8.91 13.07
C LEU A 16 19.53 -9.04 11.55
N LEU A 17 19.69 -7.95 10.79
CA LEU A 17 19.67 -7.99 9.32
C LEU A 17 20.80 -8.89 8.80
N ALA A 18 22.03 -8.72 9.30
CA ALA A 18 23.17 -9.56 8.90
C ALA A 18 23.00 -11.05 9.29
N ALA A 19 22.20 -11.33 10.34
CA ALA A 19 21.86 -12.68 10.75
C ALA A 19 20.74 -13.33 9.90
N GLY A 20 20.23 -12.62 8.88
CA GLY A 20 19.23 -13.13 7.95
C GLY A 20 17.78 -12.77 8.29
N ALA A 21 17.54 -11.77 9.15
CA ALA A 21 16.20 -11.21 9.29
C ALA A 21 15.83 -10.39 8.04
N ASP A 22 14.66 -10.66 7.47
CA ASP A 22 14.13 -9.90 6.32
C ASP A 22 13.70 -8.49 6.76
N PHE A 23 13.14 -8.37 7.97
CA PHE A 23 12.69 -7.10 8.54
C PHE A 23 13.12 -6.97 10.00
N VAL A 24 13.61 -5.79 10.38
CA VAL A 24 13.99 -5.51 11.76
C VAL A 24 13.43 -4.17 12.22
N ASP A 25 12.54 -4.23 13.22
CA ASP A 25 11.89 -3.07 13.80
C ASP A 25 12.35 -2.79 15.23
N SER A 26 12.51 -1.51 15.55
CA SER A 26 12.77 -1.02 16.90
C SER A 26 11.52 -0.30 17.43
N PRO A 27 10.75 -0.91 18.35
CA PRO A 27 9.55 -0.28 18.90
C PRO A 27 9.85 1.03 19.63
N TYR A 28 11.06 1.19 20.19
CA TYR A 28 11.48 2.41 20.87
C TYR A 28 11.71 3.56 19.89
N GLU A 29 12.39 3.30 18.76
CA GLU A 29 12.60 4.32 17.72
C GLU A 29 11.27 4.67 17.02
N THR A 30 10.49 3.66 16.62
CA THR A 30 9.19 3.85 15.99
C THR A 30 8.20 4.54 16.92
N GLY A 31 8.14 4.13 18.18
CA GLY A 31 7.30 4.76 19.21
C GLY A 31 7.70 6.21 19.48
N GLY A 32 9.00 6.48 19.65
CA GLY A 32 9.52 7.84 19.80
C GLY A 32 9.17 8.76 18.63
N ARG A 33 9.38 8.29 17.40
CA ARG A 33 9.03 9.04 16.18
C ARG A 33 7.53 9.30 16.10
N ARG A 34 6.71 8.28 16.41
CA ARG A 34 5.24 8.42 16.39
C ARG A 34 4.73 9.39 17.45
N MET A 35 5.34 9.42 18.65
CA MET A 35 5.01 10.43 19.67
C MET A 35 5.33 11.85 19.20
N ALA A 36 6.51 12.07 18.62
CA ALA A 36 6.88 13.37 18.07
C ALA A 36 5.93 13.80 16.92
N GLN A 37 5.60 12.88 16.01
CA GLN A 37 4.64 13.13 14.93
C GLN A 37 3.25 13.45 15.45
N ARG A 38 2.77 12.76 16.50
CA ARG A 38 1.47 13.04 17.11
C ARG A 38 1.44 14.41 17.81
N ALA A 39 2.55 14.82 18.42
CA ALA A 39 2.67 16.14 19.03
C ALA A 39 2.68 17.27 17.99
N LEU A 40 3.40 17.09 16.88
CA LEU A 40 3.53 18.09 15.82
C LEU A 40 2.31 18.14 14.89
N ASN A 41 1.74 16.98 14.57
CA ASN A 41 0.68 16.80 13.58
C ASN A 41 -0.40 15.84 14.09
N PRO A 42 -1.16 16.21 15.15
CA PRO A 42 -2.13 15.31 15.77
C PRO A 42 -3.23 14.88 14.81
N ASN A 43 -3.74 15.80 13.98
CA ASN A 43 -4.80 15.50 13.02
C ASN A 43 -4.36 14.49 11.95
N LEU A 44 -3.13 14.61 11.44
CA LEU A 44 -2.59 13.68 10.45
C LEU A 44 -2.38 12.29 11.05
N THR A 45 -1.82 12.22 12.27
CA THR A 45 -1.58 10.94 12.94
C THR A 45 -2.91 10.24 13.26
N ASN A 46 -3.91 10.98 13.73
CA ASN A 46 -5.25 10.45 13.96
C ASN A 46 -5.88 9.92 12.66
N PHE A 47 -5.74 10.65 11.56
CA PHE A 47 -6.24 10.17 10.26
C PHE A 47 -5.58 8.86 9.85
N LEU A 48 -4.25 8.77 9.92
CA LEU A 48 -3.52 7.54 9.60
C LEU A 48 -3.94 6.38 10.51
N ASP A 49 -4.12 6.63 11.80
CA ASP A 49 -4.63 5.63 12.75
C ASP A 49 -6.00 5.08 12.30
N LEU A 50 -6.92 5.94 11.83
CA LEU A 50 -8.23 5.51 11.31
C LEU A 50 -8.12 4.61 10.07
N VAL A 51 -7.14 4.88 9.19
CA VAL A 51 -6.91 4.06 7.99
C VAL A 51 -6.28 2.70 8.33
N PHE A 52 -5.44 2.65 9.36
CA PHE A 52 -4.75 1.44 9.79
C PHE A 52 -5.56 0.60 10.80
N GLU A 53 -6.57 1.16 11.46
CA GLU A 53 -7.43 0.45 12.40
C GLU A 53 -8.47 -0.43 11.69
N TRP A 54 -8.26 -1.76 11.72
CA TRP A 54 -9.19 -2.78 11.19
C TRP A 54 -10.57 -2.80 11.87
N LYS A 55 -10.74 -2.08 12.99
CA LYS A 55 -11.96 -2.10 13.77
C LYS A 55 -12.67 -0.75 13.64
N ARG A 56 -13.62 -0.70 12.70
CA ARG A 56 -14.78 0.23 12.64
C ARG A 56 -14.74 1.38 11.63
N HIS A 57 -13.93 1.31 10.58
CA HIS A 57 -14.06 2.28 9.49
C HIS A 57 -14.36 1.59 8.17
N ASP A 58 -15.36 2.12 7.44
CA ASP A 58 -15.72 1.68 6.09
C ASP A 58 -14.58 1.91 5.09
N ILE A 59 -13.47 2.55 5.48
CA ILE A 59 -12.39 3.00 4.61
C ILE A 59 -11.13 2.21 4.89
N GLU A 60 -10.58 1.60 3.86
CA GLU A 60 -9.39 0.76 3.92
C GLU A 60 -8.37 1.20 2.87
N MET A 61 -7.15 0.70 3.01
CA MET A 61 -6.07 0.84 2.03
C MET A 61 -5.64 -0.54 1.58
N GLU A 62 -5.58 -0.75 0.26
CA GLU A 62 -5.21 -2.02 -0.34
C GLU A 62 -4.16 -1.85 -1.44
N GLU A 63 -3.38 -2.92 -1.62
CA GLU A 63 -2.47 -3.10 -2.74
C GLU A 63 -3.10 -4.10 -3.71
N ILE A 64 -3.30 -3.70 -4.96
CA ILE A 64 -3.96 -4.52 -5.99
C ILE A 64 -3.06 -4.58 -7.22
N THR A 65 -2.62 -5.79 -7.57
CA THR A 65 -1.83 -6.03 -8.78
C THR A 65 -2.74 -6.10 -10.01
N ALA A 66 -2.40 -5.32 -11.04
CA ALA A 66 -3.09 -5.30 -12.31
C ALA A 66 -2.60 -6.47 -13.18
N THR A 67 -3.51 -7.36 -13.54
CA THR A 67 -3.22 -8.54 -14.38
C THR A 67 -3.41 -8.23 -15.87
N GLU A 68 -2.83 -9.04 -16.75
CA GLU A 68 -3.05 -8.91 -18.20
C GLU A 68 -4.51 -9.07 -18.60
N SER A 69 -5.30 -9.85 -17.84
CA SER A 69 -6.74 -10.07 -18.07
C SER A 69 -7.61 -8.88 -17.63
N SER A 70 -7.03 -7.88 -16.97
CA SER A 70 -7.72 -6.66 -16.58
C SER A 70 -8.23 -5.87 -17.78
N LYS A 71 -9.46 -5.37 -17.69
CA LYS A 71 -10.05 -4.51 -18.74
C LYS A 71 -9.52 -3.08 -18.75
N ILE A 72 -8.78 -2.68 -17.72
CA ILE A 72 -8.30 -1.29 -17.54
C ILE A 72 -6.78 -1.16 -17.61
N THR A 73 -6.06 -2.27 -17.86
CA THR A 73 -4.65 -2.21 -18.23
C THR A 73 -4.46 -1.60 -19.62
N GLY A 74 -3.32 -0.96 -19.82
CA GLY A 74 -3.02 -0.15 -21.01
C GLY A 74 -3.70 1.22 -21.03
N LEU A 75 -4.74 1.45 -20.22
CA LEU A 75 -5.46 2.72 -20.17
C LEU A 75 -4.76 3.74 -19.26
N LYS A 76 -4.89 5.03 -19.59
CA LYS A 76 -4.51 6.12 -18.67
C LYS A 76 -5.46 6.14 -17.47
N LEU A 77 -5.01 6.63 -16.32
CA LEU A 77 -5.86 6.76 -15.13
C LEU A 77 -7.15 7.54 -15.41
N LYS A 78 -7.10 8.61 -16.22
CA LYS A 78 -8.31 9.36 -16.61
C LYS A 78 -9.29 8.57 -17.50
N GLU A 79 -8.78 7.60 -18.26
CA GLU A 79 -9.55 6.77 -19.21
C GLU A 79 -10.09 5.50 -18.54
N SER A 80 -9.39 5.01 -17.52
CA SER A 80 -9.72 3.79 -16.76
C SER A 80 -11.06 3.86 -16.01
N GLY A 81 -11.59 5.07 -15.80
CA GLY A 81 -12.80 5.29 -15.01
C GLY A 81 -12.61 5.01 -13.52
N VAL A 82 -11.38 4.78 -13.02
CA VAL A 82 -11.14 4.32 -11.64
C VAL A 82 -11.83 5.20 -10.60
N ARG A 83 -11.68 6.52 -10.73
CA ARG A 83 -12.26 7.48 -9.78
C ARG A 83 -13.79 7.59 -9.88
N VAL A 84 -14.35 7.40 -11.07
CA VAL A 84 -15.80 7.55 -11.34
C VAL A 84 -16.55 6.27 -10.99
N ASN A 85 -16.00 5.11 -11.32
CA ASN A 85 -16.67 3.82 -11.23
C ASN A 85 -16.52 3.18 -9.84
N PHE A 86 -15.37 3.38 -9.19
CA PHE A 86 -15.06 2.76 -7.90
C PHE A 86 -14.96 3.77 -6.77
N ASN A 87 -14.97 5.08 -7.01
CA ASN A 87 -14.91 6.08 -5.93
C ASN A 87 -13.72 5.87 -4.95
N VAL A 88 -12.59 5.40 -5.48
CA VAL A 88 -11.33 5.22 -4.74
C VAL A 88 -10.36 6.38 -4.98
N ILE A 89 -9.38 6.51 -4.08
CA ILE A 89 -8.22 7.38 -4.20
C ILE A 89 -7.02 6.51 -4.59
N VAL A 90 -6.40 6.80 -5.73
CA VAL A 90 -5.12 6.18 -6.11
C VAL A 90 -3.99 6.97 -5.44
N ILE A 91 -3.28 6.33 -4.51
CA ILE A 91 -2.20 6.96 -3.74
C ILE A 91 -0.88 6.82 -4.49
N ALA A 92 -0.60 5.62 -5.00
CA ALA A 92 0.64 5.30 -5.69
C ALA A 92 0.45 4.14 -6.67
N MET A 93 1.41 4.01 -7.59
CA MET A 93 1.55 2.86 -8.49
C MET A 93 3.00 2.39 -8.44
N GLN A 94 3.19 1.10 -8.18
CA GLN A 94 4.48 0.44 -8.31
C GLN A 94 4.52 -0.30 -9.64
N ARG A 95 5.53 -0.04 -10.45
CA ARG A 95 5.80 -0.80 -11.67
C ARG A 95 6.29 -2.21 -11.32
N GLU A 96 6.17 -3.14 -12.25
CA GLU A 96 6.69 -4.51 -12.09
C GLU A 96 8.20 -4.52 -11.75
N ASP A 97 8.98 -3.57 -12.28
CA ASP A 97 10.41 -3.39 -11.97
C ASP A 97 10.70 -2.83 -10.57
N GLY A 98 9.65 -2.52 -9.80
CA GLY A 98 9.72 -1.95 -8.45
C GLY A 98 9.72 -0.42 -8.40
N THR A 99 9.73 0.28 -9.54
CA THR A 99 9.69 1.74 -9.61
C THR A 99 8.39 2.28 -9.01
N MET A 100 8.51 3.17 -8.03
CA MET A 100 7.37 3.76 -7.34
C MET A 100 6.97 5.12 -7.93
N ILE A 101 5.69 5.26 -8.30
CA ILE A 101 5.07 6.50 -8.75
C ILE A 101 4.09 6.97 -7.68
N PHE A 102 4.50 7.97 -6.90
CA PHE A 102 3.63 8.62 -5.92
C PHE A 102 2.73 9.65 -6.58
N ASN A 103 1.48 9.74 -6.12
CA ASN A 103 0.46 10.65 -6.66
C ASN A 103 0.41 10.60 -8.20
N PRO A 104 0.07 9.43 -8.78
CA PRO A 104 0.12 9.24 -10.22
C PRO A 104 -0.79 10.25 -10.92
N SER A 105 -0.28 10.86 -11.98
CA SER A 105 -1.01 11.81 -12.80
C SER A 105 -2.10 11.12 -13.61
N SER A 106 -3.08 11.90 -14.08
CA SER A 106 -4.13 11.44 -14.99
C SER A 106 -3.62 10.80 -16.29
N GLU A 107 -2.36 11.08 -16.67
CA GLU A 107 -1.72 10.57 -17.88
C GLU A 107 -0.96 9.25 -17.65
N ASN A 108 -0.72 8.86 -16.40
CA ASN A 108 -0.06 7.58 -16.12
C ASN A 108 -0.97 6.43 -16.53
N ARG A 109 -0.37 5.45 -17.22
CA ARG A 109 -1.05 4.21 -17.63
C ARG A 109 -0.87 3.12 -16.58
N ILE A 110 -1.93 2.37 -16.33
CA ILE A 110 -1.89 1.11 -15.59
C ILE A 110 -1.37 0.05 -16.55
N MET A 111 -0.22 -0.53 -16.27
CA MET A 111 0.35 -1.61 -17.07
C MET A 111 0.10 -2.95 -16.36
N PRO A 112 0.01 -4.08 -17.11
CA PRO A 112 0.06 -5.39 -16.48
C PRO A 112 1.31 -5.54 -15.61
N GLY A 113 1.17 -6.21 -14.46
CA GLY A 113 2.23 -6.35 -13.45
C GLY A 113 2.37 -5.15 -12.50
N ASP A 114 1.75 -4.00 -12.80
CA ASP A 114 1.75 -2.87 -11.87
C ASP A 114 0.97 -3.22 -10.60
N THR A 115 1.47 -2.80 -9.44
CA THR A 115 0.71 -2.82 -8.19
C THR A 115 0.18 -1.42 -7.89
N VAL A 116 -1.14 -1.28 -7.79
CA VAL A 116 -1.80 -0.02 -7.50
C VAL A 116 -2.15 0.04 -6.02
N ILE A 117 -1.72 1.11 -5.34
CA ILE A 117 -2.02 1.35 -3.93
C ILE A 117 -3.21 2.31 -3.87
N VAL A 118 -4.34 1.82 -3.36
CA VAL A 118 -5.62 2.53 -3.36
C VAL A 118 -6.22 2.62 -1.97
N MET A 119 -7.02 3.65 -1.77
CA MET A 119 -7.78 3.87 -0.54
C MET A 119 -9.23 4.20 -0.88
N GLY A 120 -10.17 3.56 -0.19
CA GLY A 120 -11.59 3.69 -0.51
C GLY A 120 -12.45 2.85 0.41
N LYS A 121 -13.74 2.72 0.09
CA LYS A 121 -14.61 1.84 0.89
C LYS A 121 -14.35 0.37 0.59
N THR A 122 -14.46 -0.53 1.55
CA THR A 122 -14.24 -1.98 1.34
C THR A 122 -14.96 -2.51 0.09
N LYS A 123 -16.27 -2.26 -0.01
CA LYS A 123 -17.10 -2.65 -1.17
C LYS A 123 -16.66 -2.07 -2.53
N ASP A 124 -15.96 -0.95 -2.50
CA ASP A 124 -15.49 -0.23 -3.67
C ASP A 124 -14.10 -0.75 -4.08
N LEU A 125 -13.26 -1.08 -3.09
CA LEU A 125 -11.98 -1.77 -3.25
C LEU A 125 -12.18 -3.18 -3.81
N GLU A 126 -13.14 -3.95 -3.29
CA GLU A 126 -13.50 -5.28 -3.81
C GLU A 126 -13.83 -5.25 -5.31
N LYS A 127 -14.67 -4.30 -5.74
CA LYS A 127 -15.01 -4.13 -7.16
C LYS A 127 -13.80 -3.72 -8.00
N MET A 128 -12.92 -2.90 -7.44
CA MET A 128 -11.70 -2.50 -8.12
C MET A 128 -10.73 -3.69 -8.27
N ALA A 129 -10.63 -4.52 -7.23
CA ALA A 129 -9.85 -5.75 -7.24
C ALA A 129 -10.37 -6.72 -8.31
N GLU A 130 -11.69 -6.91 -8.43
CA GLU A 130 -12.30 -7.74 -9.48
C GLU A 130 -11.96 -7.25 -10.91
N VAL A 131 -11.82 -5.95 -11.12
CA VAL A 131 -11.52 -5.38 -12.46
C VAL A 131 -10.03 -5.38 -12.77
N LEU A 132 -9.17 -5.19 -11.78
CA LEU A 132 -7.72 -5.25 -11.94
C LEU A 132 -7.18 -6.68 -11.95
N ASN A 133 -7.84 -7.58 -11.24
CA ASN A 133 -7.43 -8.96 -11.07
C ASN A 133 -8.66 -9.90 -11.01
N PRO A 134 -9.34 -10.09 -12.16
CA PRO A 134 -10.55 -10.90 -12.23
C PRO A 134 -10.34 -12.38 -11.91
N GLU A 135 -9.10 -12.87 -12.00
CA GLU A 135 -8.74 -14.26 -11.71
C GLU A 135 -8.40 -14.48 -10.23
N GLY A 136 -8.34 -13.41 -9.42
CA GLY A 136 -8.03 -13.48 -8.00
C GLY A 136 -6.61 -13.97 -7.72
N GLU A 137 -5.68 -13.78 -8.67
CA GLU A 137 -4.30 -14.21 -8.50
C GLU A 137 -3.66 -13.44 -7.34
N LYS A 138 -3.27 -14.13 -6.27
CA LYS A 138 -2.48 -13.51 -5.20
C LYS A 138 -1.05 -13.32 -5.71
N THR A 139 -0.80 -12.24 -6.42
CA THR A 139 0.54 -11.87 -6.87
C THR A 139 1.16 -10.87 -5.90
N GLY A 140 1.95 -11.42 -4.97
CA GLY A 140 3.14 -10.72 -4.47
C GLY A 140 2.93 -9.57 -3.48
N GLY A 141 2.06 -9.72 -2.48
CA GLY A 141 2.31 -9.05 -1.21
C GLY A 141 3.64 -9.58 -0.66
N ARG A 142 4.69 -8.75 -0.66
CA ARG A 142 5.95 -9.12 0.00
C ARG A 142 5.61 -9.52 1.45
N PRO A 143 6.18 -10.63 1.94
CA PRO A 143 5.73 -11.26 3.18
C PRO A 143 6.08 -10.48 4.44
#